data_AF-A0AA47EM14-F1
#
_entry.id   AF-A0AA47EM14-F1
#
_cell.length_a   1.000
_cell.length_b   1.000
_cell.length_c   1.000
_cell.angle_alpha   90.00
_cell.angle_beta   90.00
_cell.angle_gamma   90.00
#
_symmetry.space_group_name_H-M   'P 1'
#
loop_
_entity.id
_entity.type
_entity.pdbx_description
1 polymer ?
#
loop_
_entity_poly.entity_id
_entity_poly.type
_entity_poly.pdbx_seq_one_letter_code
_entity_poly.pdbx_strand_id
1 'polypeptide(L)' 'MKTATDLINIDFILISVSMGKLEGAVKTLNENNISGTIILFNGAWEERTSIDKVMGDHKYILGYPVAGGSLNDSLLDCA' A
#
# COMPACT_ATOMS: atom_id res chain seq x y z
N MET A 1 21.37 16.54 -13.44
CA MET A 1 21.87 15.36 -12.71
C MET A 1 21.11 15.30 -11.41
N LYS A 2 20.07 14.44 -11.29
CA LYS A 2 19.32 14.30 -10.03
C LYS A 2 20.23 13.56 -9.05
N THR A 3 20.60 14.21 -7.95
CA THR A 3 21.28 13.58 -6.80
C THR A 3 20.42 12.44 -6.28
N ALA A 4 21.05 11.30 -5.96
CA ALA A 4 20.37 10.17 -5.33
C ALA A 4 19.79 10.66 -4.00
N THR A 5 18.47 10.86 -3.96
CA THR A 5 17.75 11.00 -2.69
C THR A 5 17.97 9.70 -1.94
N ASP A 6 18.51 9.76 -0.73
CA ASP A 6 18.81 8.58 0.07
C ASP A 6 17.59 7.66 0.14
N LEU A 7 17.79 6.38 -0.18
CA LEU A 7 16.74 5.36 -0.08
C LEU A 7 16.26 5.31 1.38
N ILE A 8 14.96 5.52 1.60
CA ILE A 8 14.35 5.40 2.92
C ILE A 8 13.89 3.95 3.07
N ASN A 9 14.66 3.16 3.84
CA ASN A 9 14.30 1.78 4.10
C ASN A 9 13.56 1.64 5.44
N ILE A 10 12.39 1.02 5.40
CA ILE A 10 11.50 0.78 6.55
C ILE A 10 11.26 -0.73 6.63
N ASP A 11 11.31 -1.31 7.83
CA ASP A 11 11.08 -2.76 7.99
C ASP A 11 9.72 -3.18 7.43
N PHE A 12 8.67 -2.42 7.78
CA PHE A 12 7.30 -2.65 7.33
C PHE A 12 6.58 -1.36 6.95
N ILE A 13 5.84 -1.41 5.85
CA ILE A 13 4.98 -0.33 5.36
C ILE A 13 3.54 -0.83 5.40
N LEU A 14 2.70 -0.23 6.23
CA LEU A 14 1.28 -0.57 6.31
C LEU A 14 0.48 0.25 5.29
N ILE A 15 -0.14 -0.41 4.31
CA ILE A 15 -1.03 0.25 3.34
C ILE A 15 -2.49 -0.08 3.68
N SER A 16 -3.20 0.91 4.21
CA SER A 16 -4.61 0.82 4.62
C SER A 16 -5.50 1.77 3.80
N VAL A 17 -5.25 1.89 2.49
CA VAL A 17 -6.09 2.65 1.56
C VAL A 17 -7.00 1.71 0.78
N SER A 18 -8.16 2.17 0.31
CA SER A 18 -9.06 1.35 -0.52
C SER A 18 -8.34 0.73 -1.73
N MET A 19 -8.80 -0.43 -2.20
CA MET A 19 -8.12 -1.18 -3.27
C MET A 19 -7.92 -0.36 -4.54
N GLY A 20 -8.89 0.47 -4.93
CA GLY A 20 -8.78 1.38 -6.09
C GLY A 20 -7.69 2.46 -5.96
N LYS A 21 -7.11 2.67 -4.78
CA LYS A 21 -6.00 3.60 -4.52
C LYS A 21 -4.64 2.90 -4.35
N LEU A 22 -4.61 1.57 -4.41
CA LEU A 22 -3.40 0.79 -4.12
C LEU A 22 -2.25 1.10 -5.09
N GLU A 23 -2.52 1.14 -6.39
CA GLU A 23 -1.51 1.45 -7.41
C GLU A 23 -0.90 2.84 -7.21
N GLY A 24 -1.74 3.83 -6.88
CA GLY A 24 -1.28 5.17 -6.54
C GLY A 24 -0.36 5.19 -5.31
N ALA A 25 -0.73 4.45 -4.26
CA ALA A 25 0.09 4.35 -3.05
C ALA A 25 1.48 3.75 -3.33
N VAL A 26 1.55 2.63 -4.06
CA VAL A 26 2.83 2.00 -4.43
C VAL A 26 3.67 2.91 -5.32
N LYS A 27 3.04 3.59 -6.28
CA LYS A 27 3.71 4.58 -7.12
C LYS A 27 4.33 5.71 -6.29
N THR A 28 3.61 6.23 -5.29
CA THR A 28 4.14 7.24 -4.38
C THR A 28 5.35 6.73 -3.59
N LEU A 29 5.35 5.49 -3.11
CA LEU A 29 6.53 4.90 -2.46
C LEU A 29 7.74 4.89 -3.40
N ASN A 30 7.56 4.45 -4.64
CA ASN A 30 8.61 4.39 -5.66
C ASN A 30 9.18 5.78 -5.99
N GLU A 31 8.31 6.77 -6.20
CA GLU A 31 8.71 8.15 -6.54
C GLU A 31 9.49 8.83 -5.40
N ASN A 32 9.27 8.40 -4.16
CA ASN A 32 9.94 8.91 -2.97
C ASN A 32 11.10 8.02 -2.49
N ASN A 33 11.49 7.00 -3.25
CA ASN A 33 12.54 6.03 -2.89
C ASN A 33 12.31 5.39 -1.50
N ILE A 34 11.06 5.11 -1.15
CA ILE A 34 10.68 4.42 0.09
C ILE A 34 10.57 2.92 -0.21
N SER A 35 11.35 2.11 0.51
CA SER A 35 11.34 0.65 0.38
C SER A 35 11.05 -0.03 1.71
N GLY A 36 10.50 -1.24 1.65
CA GLY A 36 10.19 -2.05 2.83
C GLY A 36 9.28 -3.21 2.48
N THR A 37 8.98 -4.07 3.45
CA THR A 37 7.95 -5.10 3.24
C THR A 37 6.58 -4.45 3.38
N ILE A 38 5.74 -4.54 2.35
CA ILE A 38 4.39 -3.98 2.37
C ILE A 38 3.44 -4.93 3.08
N ILE A 39 2.69 -4.43 4.06
CA ILE A 39 1.54 -5.13 4.62
C ILE A 39 0.29 -4.52 3.99
N LEU A 40 -0.36 -5.27 3.10
CA LEU A 40 -1.61 -4.86 2.48
C LEU A 40 -2.72 -5.03 3.51
N PHE A 41 -3.28 -3.93 4.01
CA PHE A 41 -4.28 -3.91 5.08
C PHE A 41 -5.57 -3.25 4.61
N ASN A 42 -6.05 -3.64 3.43
CA ASN A 42 -7.19 -3.01 2.75
C ASN A 42 -8.27 -4.00 2.30
N GLY A 43 -8.22 -5.23 2.79
CA GLY A 43 -9.21 -6.26 2.45
C GLY A 43 -9.22 -6.64 0.97
N ALA A 44 -8.08 -6.56 0.28
CA ALA A 44 -7.96 -6.92 -1.13
C ALA A 44 -8.54 -8.32 -1.41
N TRP A 45 -9.51 -8.37 -2.32
CA TRP A 45 -10.21 -9.58 -2.78
C TRP A 45 -10.00 -9.71 -4.29
N GLU A 46 -8.76 -9.98 -4.68
CA GLU A 46 -8.32 -10.03 -6.08
C GLU A 46 -7.46 -11.26 -6.32
N GLU A 47 -7.32 -11.64 -7.59
CA GLU A 47 -6.36 -12.65 -8.00
C GLU A 47 -4.93 -12.24 -7.63
N ARG A 48 -4.13 -13.19 -7.16
CA ARG A 48 -2.74 -12.93 -6.74
C ARG A 48 -1.93 -12.27 -7.85
N THR A 49 -2.16 -12.64 -9.10
CA THR A 49 -1.50 -12.06 -10.29
C THR A 49 -1.81 -10.57 -10.47
N SER A 50 -3.02 -10.13 -10.14
CA SER A 50 -3.40 -8.72 -10.15
C SER A 50 -2.65 -7.95 -9.07
N ILE A 51 -2.51 -8.52 -7.87
CA ILE A 51 -1.76 -7.91 -6.77
C ILE A 51 -0.26 -7.84 -7.11
N ASP A 52 0.32 -8.93 -7.63
CA ASP A 52 1.73 -9.00 -8.03
C ASP A 52 2.07 -7.91 -9.06
N LYS A 53 1.17 -7.66 -10.02
CA LYS A 53 1.35 -6.59 -11.02
C LYS A 53 1.43 -5.20 -10.38
N VAL A 54 0.62 -4.93 -9.36
CA VAL A 54 0.62 -3.64 -8.64
C VAL A 54 1.83 -3.51 -7.73
N MET A 55 2.24 -4.58 -7.07
CA MET A 55 3.39 -4.58 -6.14
C MET A 55 4.73 -4.46 -6.87
N GLY A 56 4.85 -4.99 -8.10
CA GLY A 56 6.11 -5.00 -8.83
C GLY A 56 7.18 -5.74 -8.03
N ASP A 57 8.30 -5.08 -7.75
CA ASP A 57 9.43 -5.66 -7.01
C ASP A 57 9.27 -5.59 -5.48
N HIS A 58 8.18 -5.00 -4.97
CA HIS A 58 7.93 -4.94 -3.53
C HIS A 58 7.54 -6.31 -2.97
N LYS A 59 8.23 -6.72 -1.90
CA LYS A 59 7.77 -7.84 -1.07
C LYS A 59 6.49 -7.41 -0.34
N TYR A 60 5.50 -8.30 -0.28
CA TYR A 60 4.27 -8.01 0.43
C TYR A 60 3.73 -9.18 1.24
N ILE A 61 2.95 -8.85 2.27
CA ILE A 61 2.16 -9.73 3.11
C ILE A 61 0.70 -9.30 2.99
N LEU A 62 -0.20 -10.26 2.82
CA LEU A 62 -1.64 -10.00 2.87
C LEU A 62 -2.09 -9.92 4.33
N GLY A 63 -2.44 -8.72 4.78
CA GLY A 63 -3.12 -8.46 6.03
C GLY A 63 -4.62 -8.34 5.79
N TYR A 64 -5.42 -9.23 6.37
CA TYR A 64 -6.86 -9.15 6.24
C TYR A 64 -7.47 -8.45 7.47
N PRO A 65 -7.81 -7.15 7.40
CA PRO A 65 -8.56 -6.51 8.47
C PRO A 65 -9.95 -7.13 8.58
N VAL A 66 -10.30 -7.62 9.77
CA VAL A 66 -11.64 -8.19 10.06
C VAL A 66 -12.70 -7.10 10.19
N ALA A 67 -12.30 -5.88 10.56
CA ALA A 67 -13.16 -4.70 10.61
C ALA A 67 -12.65 -3.65 9.61
N GLY A 68 -13.56 -3.17 8.78
CA GLY A 68 -13.30 -2.12 7.79
C GLY A 68 -14.00 -0.81 8.16
N GLY A 69 -13.65 0.24 7.43
CA GLY A 69 -14.34 1.51 7.49
C GLY A 69 -13.77 2.48 6.47
N SER A 70 -14.55 3.50 6.13
CA SER A 70 -14.10 4.59 5.28
C SER A 70 -14.22 5.92 6.01
N LEU A 71 -13.32 6.85 5.73
CA LEU A 71 -13.39 8.20 6.28
C LEU A 71 -14.01 9.11 5.21
N ASN A 72 -15.20 9.64 5.47
CA ASN A 72 -15.90 10.61 4.63
C ASN A 72 -16.02 11.92 5.39
N ASP A 73 -15.40 13.00 4.89
CA ASP A 73 -15.40 14.33 5.54
C ASP A 73 -15.03 14.31 7.04
N SER A 74 -14.05 13.47 7.40
CA SER A 74 -13.61 13.21 8.79
C SER A 74 -14.58 12.42 9.67
N LEU A 75 -15.70 11.96 9.13
CA LEU A 75 -16.58 11.00 9.77
C LEU A 75 -16.12 9.58 9.42
N LEU A 76 -15.97 8.74 10.42
CA LEU A 76 -15.71 7.31 10.22
C LEU A 76 -17.04 6.60 9.94
N ASP A 77 -17.14 5.99 8.77
CA ASP A 77 -18.23 5.11 8.36
C ASP A 77 -17.79 3.65 8.54
N CYS A 78 -18.39 2.99 9.53
CA CYS A 78 -18.19 1.58 9.86
C CYS A 78 -19.43 0.77 9.43
N ALA A 79 -19.69 0.72 8.14
CA ALA A 79 -20.74 -0.14 7.56
C ALA A 79 -20.40 -1.63 7.66
#